data_AF-A0A768JU01-F1
#
_entry.id   AF-A0A768JU01-F1
#
_cell.length_a   1.000
_cell.length_b   1.000
_cell.length_c   1.000
_cell.angle_alpha   90.00
_cell.angle_beta   90.00
_cell.angle_gamma   90.00
#
_symmetry.space_group_name_H-M   'P 1'
#
loop_
_entity.id
_entity.type
_entity.pdbx_description
1 polymer ?
#
loop_
_entity_poly.entity_id
_entity_poly.type
_entity_poly.pdbx_seq_one_letter_code
_entity_poly.pdbx_strand_id
1 'polypeptide(L)'
;MNIRKLFCPGNTPRILLFLFFFVVSVITTIACGYTEKNATGNVLLLFLLLLLAHRNTLTSTTALLFLFCCTLYAPAGMTYGKINNSFIVALLQTTTDEAAEFSGMIPVYHFLVSAAILVFMVIFWRTHHRGRRNWLALLLFVLCSVNSWPLRMVKGTFVGTTDTLREMQHYKQLS
;
A
#
# COMPACT_ATOMS: atom_id res chain seq x y z
N MET A 1 -23.09 25.70 -1.66
CA MET A 1 -22.20 25.14 -2.71
C MET A 1 -22.02 23.65 -2.45
N ASN A 2 -22.39 22.77 -3.39
CA ASN A 2 -22.45 21.32 -3.17
C ASN A 2 -21.04 20.71 -3.26
N ILE A 3 -20.49 20.21 -2.14
CA ILE A 3 -19.11 19.67 -2.02
C ILE A 3 -18.84 18.55 -3.05
N ARG A 4 -19.89 17.88 -3.55
CA ARG A 4 -19.78 16.89 -4.63
C ARG A 4 -19.26 17.49 -5.95
N LYS A 5 -19.59 18.73 -6.28
CA LYS A 5 -19.14 19.40 -7.52
C LYS A 5 -17.72 19.95 -7.45
N LEU A 6 -17.19 20.19 -6.25
CA LEU A 6 -15.84 20.73 -6.08
C LEU A 6 -14.75 19.69 -6.43
N PHE A 7 -15.06 18.40 -6.23
CA PHE A 7 -14.12 17.29 -6.47
C PHE A 7 -14.57 16.27 -7.53
N CYS A 8 -15.83 16.31 -7.96
CA CYS A 8 -16.30 15.58 -9.14
C CYS A 8 -16.91 16.59 -10.13
N PRO A 9 -16.09 17.30 -10.94
CA PRO A 9 -16.64 17.83 -12.17
C PRO A 9 -17.12 16.62 -12.96
N GLY A 10 -18.32 16.65 -13.54
CA GLY A 10 -18.88 15.57 -14.36
C GLY A 10 -18.06 15.20 -15.61
N ASN A 11 -16.83 15.71 -15.69
CA ASN A 11 -15.85 15.55 -16.73
C ASN A 11 -14.42 15.68 -16.16
N THR A 12 -14.07 15.02 -15.04
CA THR A 12 -12.64 14.87 -14.69
C THR A 12 -11.96 14.21 -15.88
N PRO A 13 -10.99 14.88 -16.55
CA PRO A 13 -10.42 14.34 -17.76
C PRO A 13 -9.77 13.00 -17.42
N ARG A 14 -10.08 11.93 -18.18
CA ARG A 14 -9.52 10.59 -17.97
C ARG A 14 -7.98 10.61 -17.89
N ILE A 15 -7.37 11.56 -18.60
CA ILE A 15 -5.93 11.84 -18.59
C ILE A 15 -5.45 12.28 -17.20
N LEU A 16 -6.21 13.13 -16.50
CA LEU A 16 -5.84 13.64 -15.19
C LEU A 16 -5.88 12.53 -14.13
N LEU A 17 -6.88 11.64 -14.22
CA LEU A 17 -7.00 10.47 -13.36
C LEU A 17 -5.89 9.43 -13.64
N PHE A 18 -5.50 9.27 -14.91
CA PHE A 18 -4.37 8.44 -15.31
C PHE A 18 -3.04 8.98 -14.76
N LEU A 19 -2.76 10.27 -14.94
CA LEU A 19 -1.57 10.91 -14.37
C LEU A 19 -1.55 10.80 -12.84
N PHE A 20 -2.70 10.98 -12.21
CA PHE A 20 -2.84 10.85 -10.76
C PHE A 20 -2.48 9.44 -10.27
N PHE A 21 -2.95 8.38 -10.95
CA PHE A 21 -2.59 7.00 -10.61
C PHE A 21 -1.10 6.73 -10.78
N PHE A 22 -0.47 7.34 -11.79
CA PHE A 22 0.96 7.21 -12.04
C PHE A 22 1.79 7.87 -10.94
N VAL A 23 1.42 9.09 -10.54
CA VAL A 23 2.10 9.80 -9.44
C VAL A 23 2.01 9.01 -8.15
N VAL A 24 0.82 8.47 -7.82
CA VAL A 24 0.66 7.69 -6.58
C VAL A 24 1.38 6.35 -6.64
N SER A 25 1.45 5.69 -7.80
CA SER A 25 2.24 4.45 -7.90
C SER A 25 3.73 4.71 -7.67
N VAL A 26 4.27 5.82 -8.17
CA VAL A 26 5.65 6.26 -7.88
C VAL A 26 5.83 6.51 -6.39
N ILE A 27 5.00 7.37 -5.80
CA ILE A 27 5.10 7.76 -4.39
C ILE A 27 5.02 6.53 -3.48
N THR A 28 4.02 5.67 -3.68
CA THR A 28 3.80 4.49 -2.83
C THR A 28 4.94 3.48 -2.96
N THR A 29 5.49 3.29 -4.16
CA THR A 29 6.60 2.34 -4.38
C THR A 29 7.89 2.82 -3.72
N ILE A 30 8.18 4.12 -3.79
CA ILE A 30 9.32 4.74 -3.11
C ILE A 30 9.10 4.70 -1.59
N ALA A 31 7.91 5.08 -1.13
CA ALA A 31 7.60 5.18 0.29
C ALA A 31 7.65 3.83 1.01
N CYS A 32 7.35 2.73 0.33
CA CYS A 32 7.47 1.38 0.90
C CYS A 32 8.86 0.75 0.70
N GLY A 33 9.84 1.46 0.13
CA GLY A 33 11.22 0.97 0.00
C GLY A 33 11.44 -0.09 -1.10
N TYR A 34 10.58 -0.16 -2.12
CA TYR A 34 10.64 -1.16 -3.20
C TYR A 34 11.40 -0.68 -4.45
N THR A 35 12.46 0.12 -4.28
CA THR A 35 13.25 0.75 -5.36
C THR A 35 14.52 -0.03 -5.76
N GLU A 36 15.04 -0.89 -4.88
CA GLU A 36 16.39 -1.49 -4.96
C GLU A 36 16.73 -2.31 -6.22
N LYS A 37 15.85 -3.23 -6.67
CA LYS A 37 16.17 -4.19 -7.75
C LYS A 37 15.45 -3.94 -9.07
N ASN A 38 14.29 -3.29 -9.05
CA ASN A 38 13.49 -3.03 -10.24
C ASN A 38 12.44 -1.93 -9.99
N ALA A 39 12.89 -0.71 -9.66
CA ALA A 39 12.02 0.42 -9.33
C ALA A 39 10.96 0.66 -10.43
N THR A 40 11.39 0.77 -11.69
CA THR A 40 10.52 1.08 -12.83
C THR A 40 9.45 0.01 -13.03
N GLY A 41 9.82 -1.28 -12.97
CA GLY A 41 8.87 -2.38 -13.08
C GLY A 41 7.85 -2.40 -11.94
N ASN A 42 8.28 -2.12 -10.71
CA ASN A 42 7.40 -2.08 -9.54
C ASN A 42 6.38 -0.93 -9.61
N VAL A 43 6.82 0.25 -10.07
CA VAL A 43 5.96 1.41 -10.30
C VAL A 43 4.95 1.13 -11.40
N LEU A 44 5.39 0.59 -12.54
CA LEU A 44 4.53 0.29 -13.68
C LEU A 44 3.50 -0.78 -13.34
N LEU A 45 3.88 -1.78 -12.56
CA LEU A 45 2.99 -2.85 -12.13
C LEU A 45 1.94 -2.35 -11.12
N LEU A 46 2.34 -1.53 -10.14
CA LEU A 46 1.37 -0.92 -9.22
C LEU A 46 0.42 0.02 -9.97
N PHE A 47 0.95 0.79 -10.91
CA PHE A 47 0.16 1.64 -11.79
C PHE A 47 -0.91 0.85 -12.56
N LEU A 48 -0.50 -0.25 -13.20
CA LEU A 48 -1.41 -1.15 -13.92
C LEU A 48 -2.46 -1.77 -12.98
N LEU A 49 -2.05 -2.18 -11.77
CA LEU A 49 -2.97 -2.70 -10.76
C LEU A 49 -4.01 -1.66 -10.34
N LEU A 50 -3.63 -0.39 -10.15
CA LEU A 50 -4.57 0.68 -9.82
C LEU A 50 -5.56 0.96 -10.97
N LEU A 51 -5.09 0.94 -12.21
CA LEU A 51 -5.96 1.09 -13.40
C LEU A 51 -6.98 -0.05 -13.50
N LEU A 52 -6.53 -1.30 -13.30
CA LEU A 52 -7.39 -2.49 -13.33
C LEU A 52 -8.35 -2.52 -12.13
N ALA A 53 -7.88 -2.16 -10.94
CA ALA A 53 -8.67 -2.03 -9.73
C ALA A 53 -9.80 -1.02 -9.90
N HIS A 54 -9.54 0.08 -10.61
CA HIS A 54 -10.53 1.12 -10.84
C HIS A 54 -11.75 0.67 -11.69
N ARG A 55 -11.65 -0.48 -12.38
CA ARG A 55 -12.71 -1.00 -13.25
C ARG A 55 -13.68 -1.96 -12.57
N ASN A 56 -13.39 -2.43 -11.36
CA ASN A 56 -14.23 -3.40 -10.67
C ASN A 56 -14.24 -3.12 -9.15
N THR A 57 -15.41 -3.20 -8.51
CA THR A 57 -15.57 -2.86 -7.09
C THR A 57 -14.77 -3.79 -6.19
N LEU A 58 -14.69 -5.10 -6.51
CA LEU A 58 -13.94 -6.05 -5.68
C LEU A 58 -12.44 -5.74 -5.67
N THR A 59 -11.86 -5.55 -6.86
CA THR A 59 -10.43 -5.24 -7.00
C THR A 59 -10.10 -3.82 -6.51
N SER A 60 -11.06 -2.89 -6.57
CA SER A 60 -10.97 -1.57 -5.96
C SER A 60 -10.89 -1.65 -4.43
N THR A 61 -11.77 -2.45 -3.79
CA THR A 61 -11.73 -2.65 -2.34
C THR A 61 -10.43 -3.29 -1.90
N THR A 62 -9.94 -4.33 -2.60
CA THR A 62 -8.65 -4.96 -2.25
C THR A 62 -7.48 -4.01 -2.45
N ALA A 63 -7.46 -3.21 -3.52
CA ALA A 63 -6.43 -2.20 -3.74
C ALA A 63 -6.45 -1.10 -2.67
N LEU A 64 -7.63 -0.67 -2.22
CA LEU A 64 -7.77 0.29 -1.13
C LEU A 64 -7.30 -0.27 0.20
N LEU A 65 -7.62 -1.52 0.52
CA LEU A 65 -7.09 -2.18 1.72
C LEU A 65 -5.56 -2.27 1.66
N PHE A 66 -4.99 -2.60 0.51
CA PHE A 66 -3.55 -2.61 0.33
C PHE A 66 -2.93 -1.22 0.51
N LEU A 67 -3.50 -0.19 -0.12
CA LEU A 67 -3.04 1.20 0.03
C LEU A 67 -3.18 1.71 1.46
N PHE A 68 -4.19 1.25 2.20
CA PHE A 68 -4.33 1.55 3.63
C PHE A 68 -3.11 1.02 4.40
N CYS A 69 -2.74 -0.24 4.20
CA CYS A 69 -1.55 -0.83 4.81
C CYS A 69 -0.27 -0.07 4.39
N CYS A 70 -0.15 0.30 3.10
CA CYS A 70 0.96 1.13 2.64
C CYS A 70 0.99 2.49 3.31
N THR A 71 -0.16 3.08 3.62
CA THR A 71 -0.25 4.38 4.29
C THR A 71 0.29 4.31 5.72
N LEU A 72 -0.08 3.25 6.44
CA LEU A 72 0.44 3.00 7.80
C LEU A 72 1.95 2.72 7.77
N TYR A 73 2.42 2.03 6.74
CA TYR A 73 3.81 1.64 6.62
C TYR A 73 4.73 2.73 6.03
N ALA A 74 4.21 3.64 5.20
CA ALA A 74 5.00 4.63 4.46
C ALA A 74 6.04 5.41 5.30
N PRO A 75 5.75 5.85 6.55
CA PRO A 75 6.74 6.59 7.33
C PRO A 75 7.93 5.71 7.75
N ALA A 76 7.63 4.47 8.16
CA ALA A 76 8.65 3.48 8.49
C ALA A 76 9.38 3.00 7.22
N GLY A 77 8.67 2.80 6.10
CA GLY A 77 9.24 2.35 4.84
C GLY A 77 10.22 3.35 4.22
N MET A 78 9.97 4.65 4.38
CA MET A 78 10.90 5.69 3.94
C MET A 78 12.14 5.81 4.84
N THR A 79 12.00 5.54 6.14
CA THR A 79 13.09 5.68 7.12
C THR A 79 13.97 4.43 7.17
N TYR A 80 13.36 3.24 7.09
CA TYR A 80 14.02 1.95 7.32
C TYR A 80 14.05 1.04 6.07
N GLY A 81 13.46 1.48 4.96
CA GLY A 81 13.38 0.70 3.73
C GLY A 81 12.29 -0.36 3.77
N LYS A 82 12.39 -1.38 2.91
CA LYS A 82 11.41 -2.47 2.75
C LYS A 82 11.20 -3.30 4.03
N ILE A 83 10.02 -3.92 4.16
CA ILE A 83 9.73 -4.84 5.27
C ILE A 83 10.74 -6.01 5.22
N ASN A 84 11.41 -6.25 6.34
CA ASN A 84 12.35 -7.35 6.55
C ASN A 84 11.98 -8.13 7.83
N ASN A 85 12.59 -9.30 8.03
CA ASN A 85 12.29 -10.14 9.20
C ASN A 85 12.65 -9.43 10.51
N SER A 86 13.75 -8.69 10.56
CA SER A 86 14.17 -7.92 11.75
C SER A 86 13.14 -6.87 12.17
N PHE A 87 12.49 -6.22 11.20
CA PHE A 87 11.43 -5.24 11.43
C PHE A 87 10.17 -5.91 11.99
N ILE A 88 9.83 -7.12 11.52
CA ILE A 88 8.71 -7.90 12.04
C ILE A 88 8.98 -8.36 13.48
N VAL A 89 10.21 -8.82 13.76
CA VAL A 89 10.63 -9.16 15.14
C VAL A 89 10.51 -7.95 16.05
N ALA A 90 11.06 -6.80 15.63
CA ALA A 90 11.00 -5.56 16.38
C ALA A 90 9.55 -5.14 16.66
N LEU A 91 8.66 -5.23 15.67
CA LEU A 91 7.24 -4.93 15.85
C LEU A 91 6.53 -5.86 16.83
N LEU A 92 6.83 -7.17 16.81
CA LEU A 92 6.18 -8.15 17.68
C LEU A 92 6.69 -8.11 19.13
N GLN A 93 7.94 -7.66 19.34
CA GLN A 93 8.57 -7.55 20.65
C GLN A 93 8.46 -6.14 21.27
N THR A 94 8.04 -5.16 20.48
CA THR A 94 7.94 -3.75 20.88
C THR A 94 6.95 -3.54 22.03
N THR A 95 7.38 -2.72 23.00
CA THR A 95 6.53 -2.19 24.08
C THR A 95 5.92 -0.84 23.70
N THR A 96 4.95 -0.35 24.47
CA THR A 96 4.31 0.95 24.20
C THR A 96 5.28 2.12 24.27
N ASP A 97 6.27 2.05 25.17
CA ASP A 97 7.25 3.10 25.38
C ASP A 97 8.28 3.13 24.25
N GLU A 98 8.76 1.96 23.82
CA GLU A 98 9.63 1.80 22.65
C GLU A 98 8.93 2.24 21.35
N ALA A 99 7.63 1.94 21.21
CA ALA A 99 6.83 2.38 20.07
C ALA A 99 6.72 3.92 20.00
N ALA A 100 6.58 4.58 21.15
CA ALA A 100 6.51 6.03 21.23
C ALA A 100 7.85 6.66 20.84
N GLU A 101 8.96 6.14 21.36
CA GLU A 101 10.31 6.58 20.98
C GLU A 101 10.57 6.36 19.49
N PHE A 102 10.26 5.18 18.98
CA PHE A 102 10.36 4.86 17.55
C PHE A 102 9.56 5.83 16.67
N SER A 103 8.33 6.17 17.08
CA SER A 103 7.50 7.13 16.34
C SER A 103 8.08 8.56 16.35
N GLY A 104 8.76 8.94 17.44
CA GLY A 104 9.43 10.24 17.58
C GLY A 104 10.70 10.35 16.74
N MET A 105 11.33 9.23 16.40
CA MET A 105 12.52 9.18 15.55
C MET A 105 12.20 9.37 14.05
N ILE A 106 10.94 9.18 13.64
CA ILE A 106 10.52 9.32 12.24
C ILE A 106 10.27 10.81 11.92
N PRO A 107 10.94 11.39 10.91
CA PRO A 107 10.72 12.79 10.57
C PRO A 107 9.27 13.08 10.15
N VAL A 108 8.72 14.20 10.65
CA VAL A 108 7.30 14.59 10.46
C VAL A 108 6.88 14.65 8.99
N TYR A 109 7.78 15.05 8.08
CA TYR A 109 7.47 15.13 6.65
C TYR A 109 7.13 13.77 6.02
N HIS A 110 7.57 12.65 6.60
CA HIS A 110 7.19 11.30 6.16
C HIS A 110 5.70 11.03 6.37
N PHE A 111 5.12 11.56 7.45
CA PHE A 111 3.68 11.44 7.72
C PHE A 111 2.83 12.26 6.73
N LEU A 112 3.38 13.31 6.11
CA LEU A 112 2.70 14.04 5.03
C LEU A 112 2.50 13.15 3.79
N VAL A 113 3.46 12.25 3.51
CA VAL A 113 3.34 11.28 2.42
C VAL A 113 2.22 10.29 2.71
N SER A 114 2.13 9.79 3.95
CA SER A 114 0.99 8.98 4.40
C SER A 114 -0.34 9.71 4.24
N ALA A 115 -0.42 10.98 4.66
CA ALA A 115 -1.63 11.79 4.48
C ALA A 115 -2.01 11.94 3.00
N ALA A 116 -1.04 12.13 2.11
CA ALA A 116 -1.27 12.22 0.67
C ALA A 116 -1.84 10.91 0.08
N ILE A 117 -1.34 9.75 0.49
CA ILE A 117 -1.87 8.43 0.06
C ILE A 117 -3.30 8.23 0.59
N LEU A 118 -3.61 8.68 1.82
CA LEU A 118 -4.97 8.64 2.37
C LEU A 118 -5.94 9.51 1.56
N VAL A 119 -5.56 10.74 1.21
CA VAL A 119 -6.37 11.62 0.35
C VAL A 119 -6.60 10.95 -1.01
N PHE A 120 -5.56 10.31 -1.57
CA PHE A 120 -5.70 9.52 -2.79
C PHE A 120 -6.74 8.42 -2.65
N MET A 121 -6.72 7.64 -1.57
CA MET A 121 -7.69 6.56 -1.36
C MET A 121 -9.14 7.08 -1.39
N VAL A 122 -9.39 8.23 -0.77
CA VAL A 122 -10.72 8.88 -0.77
C VAL A 122 -11.12 9.29 -2.18
N ILE A 123 -10.21 9.89 -2.95
CA ILE A 123 -10.45 10.29 -4.34
C ILE A 123 -10.69 9.06 -5.23
N PHE A 124 -9.86 8.02 -5.10
CA PHE A 124 -9.95 6.77 -5.83
C PHE A 124 -11.31 6.09 -5.61
N TRP A 125 -11.77 6.02 -4.36
CA TRP A 125 -13.09 5.45 -4.04
C TRP A 125 -14.24 6.29 -4.60
N ARG A 126 -14.14 7.62 -4.54
CA ARG A 126 -15.20 8.51 -5.05
C ARG A 126 -15.31 8.53 -6.57
N THR A 127 -14.20 8.34 -7.27
CA THR A 127 -14.14 8.35 -8.73
C THR A 127 -14.35 6.97 -9.35
N HIS A 128 -14.30 5.90 -8.54
CA HIS A 128 -14.47 4.52 -9.00
C HIS A 128 -15.81 4.29 -9.70
N HIS A 129 -15.76 3.58 -10.82
CA HIS A 129 -16.95 3.18 -11.57
C HIS A 129 -17.71 2.07 -10.85
N ARG A 130 -18.76 2.45 -10.12
CA ARG A 130 -19.76 1.50 -9.58
C ARG A 130 -20.58 0.89 -10.72
N GLY A 131 -20.53 -0.44 -10.88
CA GLY A 131 -21.60 -1.16 -11.57
C GLY A 131 -21.27 -1.90 -12.87
N ARG A 132 -20.02 -2.22 -13.20
CA ARG A 132 -19.73 -3.13 -14.33
C ARG A 132 -18.87 -4.30 -13.90
N ARG A 133 -19.43 -5.52 -13.95
CA ARG A 133 -18.71 -6.79 -13.73
C ARG A 133 -17.74 -7.03 -14.89
N ASN A 134 -16.60 -6.35 -14.87
CA ASN A 134 -15.57 -6.51 -15.89
C ASN A 134 -14.68 -7.70 -15.52
N TRP A 135 -15.06 -8.89 -16.00
CA TRP A 135 -14.36 -10.14 -15.71
C TRP A 135 -12.93 -10.16 -16.28
N LEU A 136 -12.71 -9.56 -17.46
CA LEU A 136 -11.37 -9.41 -18.05
C LEU A 136 -10.45 -8.58 -17.15
N ALA A 137 -10.94 -7.45 -16.63
CA ALA A 137 -10.15 -6.63 -15.70
C ALA A 137 -9.84 -7.38 -14.40
N LEU A 138 -10.75 -8.22 -13.92
CA LEU A 138 -10.53 -9.05 -12.75
C LEU A 138 -9.47 -10.13 -13.02
N LEU A 139 -9.55 -10.84 -14.15
CA LEU A 139 -8.58 -11.86 -14.55
C LEU A 139 -7.19 -11.25 -14.70
N LEU A 140 -7.08 -10.13 -15.41
CA LEU A 140 -5.81 -9.39 -15.55
C LEU A 140 -5.28 -8.90 -14.21
N PHE A 141 -6.16 -8.41 -13.31
CA PHE A 141 -5.75 -7.98 -11.98
C PHE A 141 -5.15 -9.15 -11.18
N VAL A 142 -5.77 -10.32 -11.23
CA VAL A 142 -5.26 -11.52 -10.55
C VAL A 142 -3.91 -11.93 -11.14
N LEU A 143 -3.78 -12.02 -12.46
CA LEU A 143 -2.53 -12.36 -13.13
C LEU A 143 -1.40 -11.38 -12.79
N CYS A 144 -1.67 -10.08 -12.87
CA CYS A 144 -0.69 -9.05 -12.52
C CYS A 144 -0.31 -9.10 -11.03
N SER A 145 -1.25 -9.46 -10.14
CA SER A 145 -1.01 -9.53 -8.70
C SER A 145 -0.05 -10.65 -8.30
N VAL A 146 -0.03 -11.78 -9.00
CA VAL A 146 0.77 -12.98 -8.64
C VAL A 146 2.28 -12.71 -8.55
N ASN A 147 2.83 -11.86 -9.43
CA ASN A 147 4.26 -11.51 -9.42
C ASN A 147 4.53 -10.10 -8.86
N SER A 148 3.53 -9.50 -8.22
CA SER A 148 3.59 -8.11 -7.83
C SER A 148 4.32 -7.88 -6.52
N TRP A 149 4.99 -6.72 -6.41
CA TRP A 149 5.59 -6.31 -5.14
C TRP A 149 4.58 -6.16 -4.00
N PRO A 150 3.32 -5.71 -4.21
CA PRO A 150 2.26 -5.77 -3.20
C PRO A 150 2.07 -7.17 -2.62
N LEU A 151 2.02 -8.20 -3.48
CA LEU A 151 1.87 -9.58 -2.99
C LEU A 151 3.12 -10.06 -2.26
N ARG A 152 4.33 -9.69 -2.72
CA ARG A 152 5.57 -10.00 -2.01
C ARG A 152 5.61 -9.36 -0.62
N MET A 153 5.10 -8.12 -0.47
CA MET A 153 5.00 -7.43 0.81
C MET A 153 4.05 -8.17 1.76
N VAL A 154 2.85 -8.53 1.29
CA VAL A 154 1.87 -9.27 2.10
C VAL A 154 2.40 -10.65 2.50
N LYS A 155 2.97 -11.41 1.53
CA LYS A 155 3.55 -12.73 1.81
C LYS A 155 4.73 -12.64 2.77
N GLY A 156 5.64 -11.67 2.58
CA GLY A 156 6.79 -11.48 3.46
C GLY A 156 6.38 -11.13 4.89
N THR A 157 5.36 -10.28 5.04
CA THR A 157 4.81 -9.94 6.36
C THR A 157 4.16 -11.16 7.02
N PHE A 158 3.35 -11.92 6.28
CA PHE A 158 2.67 -13.10 6.83
C PHE A 158 3.67 -14.19 7.22
N VAL A 159 4.58 -14.57 6.33
CA VAL A 159 5.60 -15.60 6.58
C VAL A 159 6.52 -15.19 7.73
N GLY A 160 7.02 -13.94 7.70
CA GLY A 160 7.86 -13.44 8.78
C GLY A 160 7.13 -13.41 10.12
N THR A 161 5.84 -13.10 10.16
CA THR A 161 5.04 -13.14 11.40
C THR A 161 4.87 -14.57 11.89
N THR A 162 4.58 -15.53 11.01
CA THR A 162 4.41 -16.94 11.41
C THR A 162 5.72 -17.57 11.90
N ASP A 163 6.84 -17.25 11.28
CA ASP A 163 8.14 -17.80 11.65
C ASP A 163 8.61 -17.24 12.99
N THR A 164 8.50 -15.93 13.19
CA THR A 164 8.85 -15.27 14.46
C THR A 164 7.95 -15.72 15.62
N LEU A 165 6.65 -15.91 15.39
CA LEU A 165 5.76 -16.48 16.42
C LEU A 165 6.15 -17.91 16.80
N ARG A 166 6.55 -18.75 15.84
CA ARG A 166 7.05 -20.10 16.12
C ARG A 166 8.35 -20.07 16.91
N GLU A 167 9.28 -19.18 16.56
CA GLU A 167 10.53 -19.00 17.31
C GLU A 167 10.26 -18.57 18.75
N MET A 168 9.39 -17.58 18.97
CA MET A 168 9.01 -17.15 20.32
C MET A 168 8.35 -18.26 21.13
N GLN A 169 7.50 -19.07 20.51
CA GLN A 169 6.89 -20.25 21.15
C GLN A 169 7.94 -21.30 21.52
N HIS A 170 8.88 -21.58 20.62
CA HIS A 170 9.97 -22.52 20.86
C HIS A 170 10.87 -22.07 22.02
N TYR A 171 11.23 -20.79 22.09
CA TYR A 171 12.00 -20.25 23.22
C TYR A 171 11.23 -20.34 24.54
N LYS A 172 9.91 -20.11 24.54
CA LYS A 172 9.06 -20.29 25.74
C LYS A 172 8.94 -21.74 26.20
N GLN A 173 9.15 -22.72 25.33
CA GLN A 173 9.12 -24.14 25.69
C GLN A 173 10.45 -24.64 26.25
N LEU A 174 11.55 -23.92 25.98
CA LEU A 174 12.89 -24.22 26.49
C LEU A 174 13.21 -23.53 27.82
N SER A 175 12.39 -22.54 28.24
CA SER A 175 12.47 -21.81 29.52
C SER A 175 11.54 -22.41 30.56
#